data_AF-A0A0A9CL69-F1
#
_entry.id   AF-A0A0A9CL69-F1
#
_cell.length_a   1.000
_cell.length_b   1.000
_cell.length_c   1.000
_cell.angle_alpha   90.00
_cell.angle_beta   90.00
_cell.angle_gamma   90.00
#
_symmetry.space_group_name_H-M   'P 1'
#
loop_
_entity.id
_entity.type
_entity.pdbx_description
1 polymer ?
#
loop_
_entity_poly.entity_id
_entity_poly.type
_entity_poly.pdbx_seq_one_letter_code
_entity_poly.pdbx_strand_id
1 'polypeptide(L)'
;MFRCLKRLLLFCEVGLLVFEAEAMSNLKALKFQISAREARSVCSAPDLGICHLSGLSDLCVWIDCRGARVEEVHMLEAAIRNASRLLPNHPIPYFHRLFWVVE
;
A
#
# COMPACT_ATOMS: atom_id res chain seq x y z
N MET A 1 13.74 -15.46 3.68
CA MET A 1 12.36 -15.87 4.05
C MET A 1 12.13 -15.53 5.52
N PHE A 2 11.16 -14.66 5.83
CA PHE A 2 10.90 -14.21 7.19
C PHE A 2 9.74 -15.00 7.81
N ARG A 3 10.02 -16.19 8.34
CA ARG A 3 8.97 -17.14 8.77
C ARG A 3 8.10 -16.66 9.95
N CYS A 4 8.63 -15.74 10.78
CA CYS A 4 7.97 -15.28 12.01
C CYS A 4 7.61 -13.78 11.99
N LEU A 5 7.85 -13.08 10.88
CA LEU A 5 7.59 -11.64 10.80
C LEU A 5 6.08 -11.39 10.75
N LYS A 6 5.58 -10.67 11.76
CA LYS A 6 4.15 -10.33 11.89
C LYS A 6 3.85 -8.89 11.52
N ARG A 7 4.84 -8.01 11.60
CA ARG A 7 4.68 -6.57 11.33
C ARG A 7 5.86 -6.07 10.52
N LEU A 8 5.58 -5.35 9.44
CA LEU A 8 6.57 -4.69 8.60
C LEU A 8 6.21 -3.21 8.53
N LEU A 9 7.16 -2.36 8.89
CA LEU A 9 7.02 -0.90 8.85
C LEU A 9 8.15 -0.34 8.00
N LEU A 10 7.79 0.43 6.98
CA LEU A 10 8.71 1.08 6.05
C LEU A 10 8.46 2.59 6.12
N PHE A 11 9.37 3.34 6.74
CA PHE A 11 9.24 4.79 6.95
C PHE A 11 9.92 5.65 5.88
N CYS A 12 10.42 5.03 4.81
CA CYS A 12 10.94 5.75 3.66
C CYS A 12 9.84 5.85 2.60
N GLU A 13 9.92 6.88 1.75
CA GLU A 13 9.16 6.88 0.50
C GLU A 13 9.63 5.68 -0.31
N VAL A 14 8.82 4.63 -0.30
CA VAL A 14 9.08 3.43 -1.07
C VAL A 14 8.39 3.60 -2.41
N GLY A 15 9.10 3.21 -3.46
CA GLY A 15 8.46 3.00 -4.77
C GLY A 15 7.52 1.79 -4.71
N LEU A 16 7.49 1.02 -5.80
CA LEU A 16 6.65 -0.17 -5.88
C LEU A 16 7.18 -1.27 -4.95
N LEU A 17 6.38 -1.69 -3.97
CA LEU A 17 6.68 -2.85 -3.15
C LEU A 17 6.32 -4.13 -3.91
N VAL A 18 7.25 -5.08 -3.96
CA VAL A 18 7.00 -6.41 -4.54
C VAL A 18 7.21 -7.44 -3.45
N PHE A 19 6.16 -8.20 -3.16
CA PHE A 19 6.22 -9.32 -2.23
C PHE A 19 6.13 -10.61 -3.04
N GLU A 20 7.22 -11.38 -3.05
CA GLU A 20 7.21 -12.72 -3.65
C GLU A 20 6.14 -13.60 -3.00
N ALA A 21 5.55 -14.50 -3.80
CA ALA A 21 4.58 -15.47 -3.32
C ALA A 21 5.13 -16.22 -2.10
N GLU A 22 4.30 -16.35 -1.06
CA GLU A 22 4.61 -17.08 0.17
C GLU A 22 5.75 -16.52 1.05
N ALA A 23 6.43 -15.45 0.63
CA ALA A 23 7.58 -14.91 1.35
C ALA A 23 7.23 -14.35 2.74
N MET A 24 5.99 -13.85 2.89
CA MET A 24 5.49 -13.18 4.11
C MET A 24 4.05 -13.58 4.46
N SER A 25 3.70 -14.86 4.32
CA SER A 25 2.34 -15.37 4.59
C SER A 25 1.82 -15.11 6.01
N ASN A 26 2.72 -14.96 6.98
CA ASN A 26 2.37 -14.67 8.39
C ASN A 26 2.28 -13.17 8.73
N LEU A 27 2.53 -12.28 7.77
CA LEU A 27 2.49 -10.84 8.00
C LEU A 27 1.06 -10.40 8.31
N LYS A 28 0.86 -9.76 9.47
CA LYS A 28 -0.44 -9.30 9.97
C LYS A 28 -0.62 -7.80 9.80
N ALA A 29 0.45 -7.03 9.96
CA ALA A 29 0.44 -5.59 9.79
C ALA A 29 1.50 -5.12 8.78
N LEU A 30 1.08 -4.28 7.84
CA LEU A 30 1.95 -3.61 6.88
C LEU A 30 1.72 -2.10 6.98
N LYS A 31 2.80 -1.35 7.18
CA LYS A 31 2.77 0.11 7.16
C LYS A 31 3.85 0.66 6.25
N PHE A 32 3.49 1.55 5.33
CA PHE A 32 4.46 2.15 4.40
C PHE A 32 4.02 3.52 3.88
N GLN A 33 4.98 4.26 3.32
CA GLN A 33 4.74 5.55 2.67
C GLN A 33 4.94 5.44 1.15
N ILE A 34 4.06 6.06 0.36
CA ILE A 34 4.11 6.04 -1.11
C ILE A 34 3.79 7.43 -1.70
N SER A 35 4.45 7.77 -2.81
CA SER A 35 4.16 8.99 -3.57
C SER A 35 2.92 8.85 -4.46
N ALA A 36 1.95 9.76 -4.33
CA ALA A 36 0.81 9.80 -5.25
C ALA A 36 1.25 10.15 -6.69
N ARG A 37 2.29 10.98 -6.83
CA ARG A 37 2.85 11.38 -8.12
C ARG A 37 3.50 10.22 -8.86
N GLU A 38 4.28 9.40 -8.13
CA GLU A 38 5.02 8.27 -8.69
C GLU A 38 4.11 7.05 -8.93
N ALA A 39 2.99 6.95 -8.20
CA ALA A 39 2.02 5.87 -8.38
C ALA A 39 1.48 5.75 -9.82
N ARG A 40 1.40 6.85 -10.59
CA ARG A 40 0.99 6.80 -12.00
C ARG A 40 1.97 6.06 -12.90
N SER A 41 3.27 6.12 -12.61
CA SER A 41 4.30 5.38 -13.36
C SER A 41 4.35 3.88 -12.97
N VAL A 42 3.65 3.54 -11.89
CA VAL A 42 3.65 2.27 -11.16
C VAL A 42 2.34 1.49 -11.40
N CYS A 43 1.38 2.09 -12.13
CA CYS A 43 0.06 1.55 -12.47
C CYS A 43 0.03 0.21 -13.25
N SER A 44 1.17 -0.43 -13.54
CA SER A 44 1.19 -1.82 -14.02
C SER A 44 1.02 -2.86 -12.92
N ALA A 45 1.15 -2.49 -11.64
CA ALA A 45 0.87 -3.36 -10.48
C ALA A 45 -0.23 -2.72 -9.61
N PRO A 46 -1.51 -2.93 -9.94
CA PRO A 46 -2.66 -2.24 -9.31
C PRO A 46 -2.83 -2.52 -7.82
N ASP A 47 -2.07 -3.46 -7.26
CA ASP A 47 -2.16 -3.92 -5.89
C ASP A 47 -0.96 -3.54 -5.01
N LEU A 48 0.03 -2.79 -5.53
CA LEU A 48 1.27 -2.48 -4.81
C LEU A 48 1.97 -3.75 -4.28
N GLY A 49 1.81 -4.88 -4.98
CA GLY A 49 2.38 -6.17 -4.62
C GLY A 49 1.77 -6.84 -3.39
N ILE A 50 0.69 -6.30 -2.81
CA ILE A 50 0.14 -6.84 -1.55
C ILE A 50 -0.69 -8.10 -1.74
N CYS A 51 -1.05 -8.52 -2.97
CA CYS A 51 -1.96 -9.66 -3.20
C CYS A 51 -1.47 -10.99 -2.59
N HIS A 52 -0.16 -11.13 -2.38
CA HIS A 52 0.43 -12.33 -1.81
C HIS A 52 0.41 -12.36 -0.27
N LEU A 53 -0.06 -11.29 0.39
CA LEU A 53 -0.07 -11.16 1.85
C LEU A 53 -1.37 -11.72 2.45
N SER A 54 -1.58 -13.03 2.34
CA SER A 54 -2.80 -13.72 2.78
C SER A 54 -3.11 -13.54 4.28
N GLY A 55 -2.10 -13.34 5.11
CA GLY A 55 -2.24 -13.10 6.55
C GLY A 55 -2.60 -11.66 6.93
N LEU A 56 -2.56 -10.70 5.99
CA LEU A 56 -2.64 -9.28 6.27
C LEU A 56 -4.03 -8.91 6.78
N SER A 57 -4.09 -8.18 7.90
CA SER A 57 -5.33 -7.72 8.53
C SER A 57 -5.29 -6.23 8.91
N ASP A 58 -4.09 -5.66 9.05
CA ASP A 58 -3.85 -4.24 9.35
C ASP A 58 -2.99 -3.63 8.24
N LEU A 59 -3.54 -2.66 7.53
CA LEU A 59 -2.88 -1.96 6.43
C LEU A 59 -2.95 -0.45 6.66
N CYS A 60 -1.80 0.20 6.82
CA CYS A 60 -1.68 1.64 6.99
C CYS A 60 -0.79 2.21 5.90
N VAL A 61 -1.26 3.24 5.20
CA VAL A 61 -0.54 3.83 4.06
C VAL A 61 -0.47 5.34 4.24
N TRP A 62 0.74 5.88 4.30
CA TRP A 62 0.99 7.32 4.20
C TRP A 62 1.16 7.69 2.74
N ILE A 63 0.36 8.63 2.25
CA ILE A 63 0.38 9.05 0.84
C ILE A 63 1.02 10.43 0.78
N ASP A 64 2.18 10.53 0.13
CA ASP A 64 2.80 11.81 -0.17
C ASP A 64 2.08 12.46 -1.36
N CYS A 65 1.43 13.58 -1.07
CA CYS A 65 0.62 14.31 -2.03
C CYS A 65 1.36 15.49 -2.68
N ARG A 66 2.65 15.71 -2.40
CA ARG A 66 3.39 16.86 -2.93
C ARG A 66 3.42 16.84 -4.45
N GLY A 67 2.82 17.87 -5.06
CA GLY A 67 2.74 18.02 -6.51
C GLY A 67 1.83 16.99 -7.20
N ALA A 68 1.02 16.25 -6.45
CA ALA A 68 -0.02 15.36 -6.98
C ALA A 68 -1.35 16.11 -7.15
N ARG A 69 -2.15 15.68 -8.12
CA ARG A 69 -3.54 16.12 -8.27
C ARG A 69 -4.46 15.33 -7.34
N VAL A 70 -5.62 15.90 -7.00
CA VAL A 70 -6.63 15.23 -6.15
C VAL A 70 -7.05 13.89 -6.75
N GLU A 71 -7.21 13.84 -8.08
CA GLU A 71 -7.62 12.64 -8.79
C GLU A 71 -6.57 11.53 -8.67
N GLU A 72 -5.28 11.87 -8.64
CA GLU A 72 -4.19 10.90 -8.53
C GLU A 72 -4.19 10.23 -7.16
N VAL A 73 -4.44 11.01 -6.11
CA VAL A 73 -4.60 10.50 -4.75
C VAL A 73 -5.83 9.59 -4.66
N HIS A 74 -6.97 10.00 -5.23
CA HIS A 74 -8.19 9.19 -5.24
C HIS A 74 -8.04 7.88 -6.02
N MET A 75 -7.37 7.91 -7.18
CA MET A 75 -7.08 6.71 -7.96
C MET A 75 -6.19 5.73 -7.19
N LEU A 76 -5.15 6.23 -6.52
CA LEU A 76 -4.27 5.41 -5.69
C LEU A 76 -5.02 4.76 -4.52
N GLU A 77 -5.80 5.55 -3.77
CA GLU A 77 -6.62 5.03 -2.67
C GLU A 77 -7.62 3.97 -3.16
N ALA A 78 -8.27 4.19 -4.31
CA ALA A 78 -9.19 3.25 -4.90
C ALA A 78 -8.51 1.93 -5.30
N ALA A 79 -7.31 2.01 -5.91
CA ALA A 79 -6.52 0.83 -6.28
C ALA A 79 -6.15 0.00 -5.04
N ILE A 80 -5.63 0.65 -3.98
CA ILE A 80 -5.28 -0.01 -2.71
C ILE A 80 -6.51 -0.66 -2.07
N ARG A 81 -7.66 0.04 -2.04
CA ARG A 81 -8.92 -0.52 -1.52
C ARG A 81 -9.36 -1.76 -2.31
N ASN A 82 -9.27 -1.72 -3.63
CA ASN A 82 -9.64 -2.85 -4.48
C ASN A 82 -8.72 -4.05 -4.23
N ALA A 83 -7.41 -3.85 -4.21
CA ALA A 83 -6.45 -4.91 -3.88
C ALA A 83 -6.67 -5.50 -2.49
N SER A 84 -6.95 -4.66 -1.50
CA SER A 84 -7.20 -5.10 -0.13
C SER A 84 -8.46 -5.94 -0.01
N ARG A 85 -9.50 -5.66 -0.81
CA ARG A 85 -10.71 -6.49 -0.88
C ARG A 85 -10.47 -7.88 -1.47
N LEU A 86 -9.43 -8.05 -2.27
CA LEU A 86 -9.07 -9.36 -2.85
C LEU A 86 -8.28 -10.25 -1.88
N LEU A 87 -7.80 -9.69 -0.75
CA LEU A 87 -7.10 -10.46 0.25
C LEU A 87 -8.06 -11.26 1.14
N PRO A 88 -7.64 -12.43 1.65
CA PRO A 88 -8.50 -13.31 2.46
C PRO A 88 -9.12 -12.67 3.71
N ASN A 89 -8.41 -11.78 4.40
CA ASN A 89 -8.94 -11.12 5.60
C ASN A 89 -9.60 -9.77 5.31
N HIS A 90 -9.69 -9.37 4.03
CA HIS A 90 -10.30 -8.12 3.58
C HIS A 90 -9.91 -6.88 4.43
N PRO A 91 -8.60 -6.62 4.67
CA PRO A 91 -8.19 -5.51 5.51
C PRO A 91 -8.75 -4.18 5.01
N ILE A 92 -9.21 -3.34 5.93
CA ILE A 92 -9.65 -1.97 5.60
C ILE A 92 -8.41 -1.08 5.66
N PRO A 93 -7.96 -0.47 4.54
CA PRO A 93 -6.79 0.39 4.56
C PRO A 93 -7.06 1.68 5.33
N TYR A 94 -6.09 2.07 6.17
CA TYR A 94 -6.05 3.37 6.82
C TYR A 94 -5.11 4.30 6.05
N PHE A 95 -5.64 5.40 5.53
CA PHE A 95 -4.89 6.37 4.74
C PHE A 95 -4.53 7.60 5.56
N HIS A 96 -3.28 8.04 5.45
CA HIS A 96 -2.81 9.32 5.95
C HIS A 96 -2.25 10.12 4.77
N ARG A 97 -2.99 11.12 4.30
CA ARG A 97 -2.49 12.05 3.28
C ARG A 97 -1.48 13.00 3.93
N LEU A 98 -0.25 12.98 3.44
CA LEU A 98 0.83 13.87 3.85
C LEU A 98 0.91 15.01 2.84
N PHE A 99 1.03 16.23 3.35
CA PHE A 99 1.03 17.48 2.58
C PHE A 99 -0.33 17.70 1.87
N TRP A 100 -0.96 18.85 2.07
CA TRP A 100 -2.32 19.08 1.55
C TRP A 100 -2.32 19.21 0.02
N VAL A 101 -3.27 18.56 -0.63
CA VAL A 101 -3.61 18.87 -2.04
C VAL A 101 -4.56 20.07 -2.00
N VAL A 102 -4.27 21.10 -2.79
CA VAL A 102 -5.18 22.24 -2.97
C VAL A 102 -6.19 21.86 -4.04
N GLU A 103 -7.48 21.99 -3.72
CA GLU A 103 -8.63 21.71 -4.62
C GLU A 103 -8.69 22.67 -5.81
#